data_AF-H5SUQ7-F1
#
_entry.id   AF-H5SUQ7-F1
#
_cell.length_a   1.000
_cell.length_b   1.000
_cell.length_c   1.000
_cell.angle_alpha   90.00
_cell.angle_beta   90.00
_cell.angle_gamma   90.00
#
_symmetry.space_group_name_H-M   'P 1'
#
loop_
_entity.id
_entity.type
_entity.pdbx_description
1 polymer ?
#
loop_
_entity_poly.entity_id
_entity_poly.type
_entity_poly.pdbx_seq_one_letter_code
_entity_poly.pdbx_strand_id
1 'polypeptide(L)'
;MEQYNQASRSFGGDGPMSAIATVVKMLESLPESVQEQVVEHLREYLADLQDDLAWEELVKQRCSQLVAAARRAKEEIAQGQARPLDYDRL
;
A
#
# COMPACT_ATOMS: atom_id res chain seq x y z
N MET A 1 33.66 26.96 27.37
CA MET A 1 32.77 25.88 27.85
C MET A 1 31.50 26.53 28.36
N GLU A 2 30.35 25.91 28.09
CA GLU A 2 29.00 26.34 28.52
C GLU A 2 28.51 27.60 27.77
N GLN A 3 27.89 27.47 26.60
CA GLN A 3 26.47 27.14 26.52
C GLN A 3 26.19 26.23 25.32
N TYR A 4 26.28 24.92 25.59
CA TYR A 4 25.88 23.81 24.74
C TYR A 4 24.41 23.43 25.02
N ASN A 5 23.47 24.39 25.03
CA ASN A 5 22.09 24.07 25.37
C ASN A 5 21.02 25.05 24.88
N GLN A 6 21.03 25.37 23.58
CA GLN A 6 19.76 25.64 22.89
C GLN A 6 19.47 24.47 21.97
N ALA A 7 19.09 23.39 22.65
CA ALA A 7 18.45 22.23 22.12
C ALA A 7 17.29 22.59 21.15
N SER A 8 17.35 21.99 19.96
CA SER A 8 16.34 21.02 19.58
C SER A 8 14.89 21.53 19.48
N ARG A 9 14.65 22.66 18.82
CA ARG A 9 13.30 23.00 18.31
C ARG A 9 13.35 23.76 17.00
N SER A 10 13.65 23.05 15.91
CA SER A 10 13.02 23.35 14.61
C SER A 10 13.22 22.20 13.61
N PHE A 11 12.89 20.97 14.02
CA PHE A 11 12.44 19.96 13.05
C PHE A 11 10.94 20.22 12.80
N GLY A 12 10.65 21.40 12.27
CA GLY A 12 9.31 21.85 11.92
C GLY A 12 9.11 21.68 10.43
N GLY A 13 8.73 20.47 10.03
CA GLY A 13 8.42 20.13 8.65
C GLY A 13 7.39 19.01 8.62
N ASP A 14 6.32 19.08 9.41
CA ASP A 14 5.29 18.03 9.44
C ASP A 14 4.34 18.19 8.24
N GLY A 15 4.81 17.77 7.07
CA GLY A 15 4.01 17.63 5.85
C GLY A 15 4.66 16.61 4.90
N PRO A 16 3.92 16.02 3.95
CA PRO A 16 4.40 14.94 3.07
C PRO A 16 5.69 15.27 2.31
N MET A 17 5.98 16.55 2.07
CA MET A 17 7.24 16.99 1.44
C MET A 17 8.49 16.75 2.29
N SER A 18 8.42 16.71 3.63
CA SER A 18 9.60 16.46 4.47
C SER A 18 10.01 14.99 4.50
N ALA A 19 9.03 14.08 4.48
CA ALA A 19 9.29 12.64 4.45
C ALA A 19 9.93 12.24 3.11
N ILE A 20 9.40 12.75 1.98
CA ILE A 20 10.00 12.53 0.66
C ILE A 20 11.43 13.09 0.60
N ALA A 21 11.64 14.33 1.06
CA ALA A 21 12.97 14.92 1.10
C ALA A 21 13.96 14.10 1.96
N THR A 22 13.48 13.52 3.06
CA THR A 22 14.28 12.65 3.93
C THR A 22 14.68 11.37 3.21
N VAL A 23 13.75 10.69 2.53
CA VAL A 23 14.04 9.47 1.75
C VAL A 23 15.04 9.77 0.63
N VAL A 24 14.88 10.90 -0.08
CA VAL A 24 15.83 11.33 -1.11
C VAL A 24 17.23 11.51 -0.51
N LYS A 25 17.36 12.19 0.63
CA LYS A 25 18.64 12.37 1.31
C LYS A 25 19.26 11.06 1.79
N MET A 26 18.45 10.10 2.23
CA MET A 26 18.93 8.77 2.60
C MET A 26 19.48 8.03 1.37
N LEU A 27 18.79 8.09 0.22
CA LEU A 27 19.26 7.48 -1.03
C LEU A 27 20.57 8.14 -1.53
N GLU A 28 20.63 9.47 -1.55
CA GLU A 28 21.84 10.22 -1.96
C GLU A 28 23.08 9.85 -1.13
N SER A 29 22.91 9.40 0.12
CA SER A 29 24.01 9.02 1.01
C SER A 29 24.63 7.65 0.69
N LEU A 30 23.99 6.84 -0.15
CA LEU A 30 24.44 5.49 -0.48
C LEU A 30 25.36 5.49 -1.72
N PRO A 31 26.25 4.48 -1.87
CA PRO A 31 26.95 4.26 -3.14
C PRO A 31 25.97 4.00 -4.29
N GLU A 32 26.31 4.43 -5.51
CA GLU A 32 25.44 4.34 -6.69
C GLU A 32 24.87 2.93 -6.93
N SER A 33 25.70 1.89 -6.85
CA SER A 33 25.27 0.49 -6.97
C SER A 33 24.23 0.07 -5.92
N VAL A 34 24.30 0.66 -4.72
CA VAL A 34 23.32 0.42 -3.65
C VAL A 34 22.06 1.26 -3.88
N GLN A 35 22.18 2.48 -4.41
CA GLN A 35 21.03 3.30 -4.79
C GLN A 35 20.15 2.58 -5.82
N GLU A 36 20.75 2.01 -6.87
CA GLU A 36 20.04 1.24 -7.89
C GLU A 36 19.27 0.06 -7.30
N GLN A 37 19.90 -0.68 -6.37
CA GLN A 37 19.25 -1.79 -5.69
C GLN A 37 18.06 -1.34 -4.84
N VAL A 38 18.20 -0.25 -4.09
CA VAL A 38 17.09 0.26 -3.26
C VAL A 38 15.97 0.82 -4.14
N VAL A 39 16.28 1.48 -5.25
CA VAL A 39 15.28 1.98 -6.20
C VAL A 39 14.44 0.84 -6.78
N GLU A 40 15.06 -0.30 -7.11
CA GLU A 40 14.32 -1.46 -7.61
C GLU A 40 13.30 -1.98 -6.58
N HIS A 41 13.73 -2.18 -5.33
CA HIS A 41 12.83 -2.62 -4.26
C HIS A 41 11.73 -1.60 -3.95
N LEU A 42 12.05 -0.30 -3.99
CA LEU A 42 11.04 0.74 -3.81
C LEU A 42 10.01 0.75 -4.95
N ARG A 43 10.42 0.43 -6.18
CA ARG A 43 9.50 0.34 -7.33
C ARG A 43 8.50 -0.80 -7.13
N GLU A 44 8.96 -1.98 -6.72
CA GLU A 44 8.10 -3.12 -6.41
C GLU A 44 7.13 -2.78 -5.27
N TYR A 45 7.65 -2.26 -4.16
CA TYR A 45 6.83 -1.87 -3.01
C TYR A 45 5.76 -0.82 -3.36
N LEU A 46 6.11 0.18 -4.18
CA LEU A 46 5.14 1.19 -4.63
C LEU A 46 4.09 0.62 -5.56
N ALA A 47 4.43 -0.39 -6.39
CA ALA A 47 3.46 -1.05 -7.24
C ALA A 47 2.44 -1.85 -6.42
N ASP A 48 2.91 -2.63 -5.43
CA ASP A 48 2.04 -3.38 -4.52
C ASP A 48 1.10 -2.44 -3.74
N LEU A 49 1.64 -1.34 -3.19
CA LEU A 49 0.83 -0.34 -2.49
C LEU A 49 -0.24 0.30 -3.40
N GLN A 50 0.08 0.54 -4.66
CA GLN A 50 -0.90 1.11 -5.60
C GLN A 50 -2.03 0.12 -5.91
N ASP A 51 -1.71 -1.17 -6.05
CA ASP A 51 -2.72 -2.20 -6.25
C ASP A 51 -3.62 -2.36 -5.02
N ASP A 52 -3.05 -2.38 -3.81
CA ASP A 52 -3.80 -2.42 -2.56
C ASP A 52 -4.75 -1.23 -2.41
N LEU A 53 -4.27 -0.02 -2.72
CA LEU A 53 -5.11 1.19 -2.68
C LEU A 53 -6.24 1.15 -3.71
N ALA A 54 -5.95 0.67 -4.92
CA ALA A 54 -6.97 0.50 -5.96
C ALA A 54 -8.01 -0.55 -5.54
N TRP A 55 -7.56 -1.68 -4.97
CA TRP A 55 -8.40 -2.73 -4.45
C TRP A 55 -9.32 -2.22 -3.33
N GLU A 56 -8.78 -1.48 -2.35
CA GLU A 56 -9.58 -0.90 -1.29
C GLU A 56 -10.71 0.00 -1.82
N GLU A 57 -10.39 0.87 -2.79
CA GLU A 57 -11.38 1.80 -3.36
C GLU A 57 -12.48 1.03 -4.11
N LEU A 58 -12.11 0.05 -4.92
CA LEU A 58 -13.06 -0.82 -5.63
C LEU A 58 -13.97 -1.57 -4.66
N VAL A 59 -13.40 -2.14 -3.59
CA VAL A 59 -14.17 -2.87 -2.57
C VAL A 59 -15.08 -1.93 -1.81
N LYS A 60 -14.62 -0.74 -1.39
CA LYS A 60 -15.45 0.27 -0.73
C LYS A 60 -16.68 0.62 -1.58
N GLN A 61 -16.50 0.81 -2.88
CA GLN A 61 -17.59 1.10 -3.82
C GLN A 61 -18.55 -0.09 -4.04
N ARG A 62 -18.04 -1.33 -3.97
CA ARG A 62 -18.80 -2.54 -4.35
C ARG A 62 -19.27 -3.39 -3.17
N CYS A 63 -18.95 -3.01 -1.94
CA CYS A 63 -19.16 -3.84 -0.75
C CYS A 63 -20.60 -4.35 -0.59
N SER A 64 -21.61 -3.50 -0.85
CA SER A 64 -23.03 -3.91 -0.78
C SER A 64 -23.39 -4.98 -1.81
N GLN A 65 -22.87 -4.85 -3.04
CA GLN A 65 -23.08 -5.82 -4.12
C GLN A 65 -22.36 -7.15 -3.81
N LEU A 66 -21.14 -7.08 -3.28
CA LEU A 66 -20.38 -8.26 -2.84
C LEU A 66 -21.10 -9.00 -1.70
N VAL A 67 -21.62 -8.28 -0.71
CA VAL A 67 -22.40 -8.88 0.38
C VAL A 67 -23.68 -9.53 -0.16
N ALA A 68 -24.40 -8.87 -1.07
CA ALA A 68 -25.59 -9.45 -1.69
C ALA A 68 -25.28 -10.71 -2.49
N ALA A 69 -24.22 -10.68 -3.30
CA ALA A 69 -23.74 -11.84 -4.07
C ALA A 69 -23.32 -12.99 -3.15
N ALA A 70 -22.60 -12.72 -2.06
CA ALA A 70 -22.19 -13.73 -1.10
C ALA A 70 -23.37 -14.36 -0.36
N ARG A 71 -24.40 -13.57 -0.01
CA ARG A 71 -25.65 -14.10 0.58
C ARG A 71 -26.38 -15.02 -0.39
N ARG A 72 -26.56 -14.56 -1.63
CA ARG A 72 -27.18 -15.35 -2.69
C ARG A 72 -26.42 -16.67 -2.92
N ALA A 73 -25.09 -16.63 -3.01
CA ALA A 73 -24.28 -17.84 -3.16
C ALA A 73 -24.51 -18.83 -2.01
N LYS A 74 -24.63 -18.36 -0.76
CA LYS A 74 -24.96 -19.22 0.39
C LYS A 74 -26.35 -19.86 0.27
N GLU A 75 -27.33 -19.10 -0.20
CA GLU A 75 -28.69 -19.61 -0.44
C GLU A 75 -28.70 -20.67 -1.56
N GLU A 76 -28.01 -20.41 -2.68
CA GLU A 76 -27.88 -21.36 -3.79
C GLU A 76 -27.16 -22.65 -3.36
N ILE A 77 -26.15 -22.56 -2.50
CA ILE A 77 -25.50 -23.73 -1.88
C ILE A 77 -26.51 -24.52 -1.03
N ALA A 78 -27.26 -23.84 -0.15
CA ALA A 78 -28.25 -24.49 0.71
C ALA A 78 -29.38 -25.16 -0.09
N GLN A 79 -29.71 -24.62 -1.27
CA GLN A 79 -30.69 -25.17 -2.21
C GLN A 79 -30.10 -26.26 -3.13
N GLY A 80 -28.81 -26.58 -3.01
CA GLY A 80 -28.14 -27.58 -3.84
C GLY A 80 -27.92 -27.13 -5.31
N GLN A 81 -28.00 -25.83 -5.57
CA GLN A 81 -27.83 -25.24 -6.91
C GLN A 81 -26.37 -24.89 -7.22
N ALA A 82 -25.51 -24.90 -6.22
CA ALA A 82 -24.09 -24.59 -6.39
C ALA A 82 -23.38 -25.61 -7.28
N ARG A 83 -22.44 -25.12 -8.10
CA ARG A 83 -21.57 -25.93 -8.94
C ARG A 83 -20.11 -25.64 -8.60
N PRO A 84 -19.20 -26.63 -8.73
CA PRO A 84 -17.77 -26.39 -8.62
C PRO A 84 -17.32 -25.30 -9.60
N LEU A 85 -16.34 -24.49 -9.17
CA LEU A 85 -15.72 -23.49 -10.04
C LEU A 85 -14.97 -24.20 -11.17
N ASP A 86 -15.33 -23.85 -12.41
CA ASP A 86 -14.70 -24.37 -13.61
C ASP A 86 -13.56 -23.44 -14.02
N TYR A 87 -12.31 -23.87 -13.77
CA TYR A 87 -11.12 -23.06 -14.02
C TYR A 87 -10.84 -22.85 -15.51
N ASP A 88 -11.37 -23.70 -16.39
CA ASP A 88 -11.19 -23.58 -17.85
C ASP A 88 -12.12 -22.51 -18.46
N ARG A 89 -12.98 -21.89 -17.63
CA ARG A 89 -13.99 -20.90 -18.04
C ARG A 89 -13.84 -19.53 -17.37
N LEU A 90 -12.76 -19.32 -16.63
CA LEU A 90 -12.39 -18.04 -16.03
C LEU A 90 -11.63 -17.16 -17.01
#